data_AF-A0A8T3QZM9-F1
#
_entry.id   AF-A0A8T3QZM9-F1
#
_cell.length_a   1.000
_cell.length_b   1.000
_cell.length_c   1.000
_cell.angle_alpha   90.00
_cell.angle_beta   90.00
_cell.angle_gamma   90.00
#
_symmetry.space_group_name_H-M   'P 1'
#
loop_
_entity.id
_entity.type
_entity.pdbx_description
1 polymer ?
#
loop_
_entity_poly.entity_id
_entity_poly.type
_entity_poly.pdbx_seq_one_letter_code
_entity_poly.pdbx_strand_id
1 'polypeptide(L)'
;MTERSGLEVDAPHEAAASVPIAERPAGRPVFLPNEVDPTVFDEGFLRQLERLLLLMRSPVRGGLKGGRRSVKRGQSVEFADYREYTLGDDLRQLDWNVYARLEKLFVKLFVEEEDVTITLLIDASTSMASGHPQKLLFAKRAAAALGYIGLA
;
A
#
# COMPACT_ATOMS: atom_id res chain seq x y z
N MET A 1 29.28 -17.69 -69.22
CA MET A 1 28.48 -16.46 -69.24
C MET A 1 27.03 -16.86 -68.98
N THR A 2 26.34 -16.53 -67.89
CA THR A 2 26.67 -15.77 -66.68
C THR A 2 25.60 -16.16 -65.64
N GLU A 3 26.09 -16.62 -64.49
CA GLU A 3 25.64 -16.42 -63.10
C GLU A 3 24.17 -16.44 -62.63
N ARG A 4 23.99 -17.17 -61.50
CA ARG A 4 23.37 -16.80 -60.20
C ARG A 4 21.90 -16.33 -60.24
N SER A 5 20.96 -16.78 -59.40
CA SER A 5 20.91 -17.10 -57.97
C SER A 5 19.60 -16.46 -57.52
N GLY A 6 18.79 -17.19 -56.74
CA GLY A 6 17.42 -16.78 -56.41
C GLY A 6 17.29 -15.46 -55.64
N LEU A 7 16.05 -14.96 -55.63
CA LEU A 7 15.35 -14.57 -54.41
C LEU A 7 13.85 -14.49 -54.73
N GLU A 8 13.10 -15.45 -54.21
CA GLU A 8 11.64 -15.41 -54.09
C GLU A 8 11.32 -14.38 -53.00
N VAL A 9 10.69 -13.27 -53.37
CA VAL A 9 10.15 -12.28 -52.42
C VAL A 9 8.75 -11.92 -52.87
N ASP A 10 7.82 -12.82 -52.57
CA ASP A 10 6.39 -12.50 -52.53
C ASP A 10 6.01 -12.36 -51.06
N ALA A 11 5.74 -11.13 -50.63
CA ALA A 11 5.10 -10.84 -49.37
C ALA A 11 4.23 -9.59 -49.55
N PRO A 12 2.90 -9.68 -49.41
CA PRO A 12 2.04 -8.52 -49.46
C PRO A 12 2.35 -7.63 -48.26
N HIS A 13 2.50 -6.34 -48.52
CA HIS A 13 2.68 -5.33 -47.48
C HIS A 13 1.39 -5.30 -46.63
N GLU A 14 1.45 -6.06 -45.53
CA GLU A 14 0.36 -6.27 -44.58
C GLU A 14 -0.14 -4.90 -44.11
N ALA A 15 -1.42 -4.64 -44.40
CA ALA A 15 -2.12 -3.46 -43.95
C ALA A 15 -1.98 -3.39 -42.43
N ALA A 16 -1.28 -2.35 -41.96
CA ALA A 16 -1.28 -1.98 -40.55
C ALA A 16 -2.71 -1.63 -40.17
N ALA A 17 -3.43 -2.64 -39.67
CA ALA A 17 -4.75 -2.49 -39.09
C ALA A 17 -4.64 -1.41 -38.01
N SER A 18 -5.27 -0.28 -38.28
CA SER A 18 -5.52 0.78 -37.31
C SER A 18 -6.26 0.14 -36.15
N VAL A 19 -5.55 -0.05 -35.03
CA VAL A 19 -6.17 -0.41 -33.76
C VAL A 19 -7.22 0.68 -33.48
N PRO A 20 -8.52 0.33 -33.35
CA PRO A 20 -9.53 1.33 -33.05
C PRO A 20 -9.18 1.95 -31.70
N ILE A 21 -8.90 3.25 -31.70
CA ILE A 21 -8.81 4.04 -30.48
C ILE A 21 -10.21 4.02 -29.90
N ALA A 22 -10.45 3.13 -28.92
CA ALA A 22 -11.71 3.08 -28.19
C ALA A 22 -12.03 4.49 -27.69
N GLU A 23 -13.15 5.04 -28.14
CA GLU A 23 -13.63 6.35 -27.70
C GLU A 23 -13.62 6.40 -26.17
N ARG A 24 -12.93 7.40 -25.61
CA ARG A 24 -12.95 7.62 -24.16
C ARG A 24 -14.38 7.99 -23.76
N PRO A 25 -15.05 7.23 -22.89
CA PRO A 25 -16.37 7.61 -22.42
C PRO A 25 -16.29 8.98 -21.73
N ALA A 26 -17.14 9.92 -22.16
CA ALA A 26 -17.17 11.31 -21.73
C ALA A 26 -17.78 11.49 -20.32
N GLY A 27 -17.36 10.68 -19.36
CA GLY A 27 -17.80 10.74 -17.97
C GLY A 27 -16.63 10.48 -17.02
N ARG A 28 -16.63 11.14 -15.86
CA ARG A 28 -15.72 10.79 -14.76
C ARG A 28 -15.94 9.31 -14.46
N PRO A 29 -14.93 8.42 -14.58
CA PRO A 29 -15.12 7.02 -14.28
C PRO A 29 -15.57 6.92 -12.82
N VAL A 30 -16.84 6.56 -12.62
CA VAL A 30 -17.35 6.21 -11.31
C VAL A 30 -16.78 4.82 -11.04
N PHE A 31 -15.88 4.73 -10.08
CA PHE A 31 -15.39 3.44 -9.60
C PHE A 31 -16.59 2.70 -8.98
N LEU A 32 -17.15 1.74 -9.71
CA LEU A 32 -18.18 0.84 -9.19
C LEU A 32 -17.45 -0.33 -8.51
N PRO A 33 -17.62 -0.55 -7.19
CA PRO A 33 -16.87 -1.56 -6.43
C PRO A 33 -17.04 -3.01 -6.93
N ASN A 34 -18.06 -3.26 -7.75
CA ASN A 34 -18.45 -4.62 -8.16
C ASN A 34 -17.80 -5.08 -9.46
N GLU A 35 -16.99 -4.26 -10.13
CA GLU A 35 -16.18 -4.67 -11.28
C GLU A 35 -14.80 -5.14 -10.83
N VAL A 36 -14.76 -6.18 -10.00
CA VAL A 36 -13.49 -6.80 -9.61
C VAL A 36 -12.92 -7.52 -10.82
N ASP A 37 -11.78 -7.04 -11.32
CA ASP A 37 -11.07 -7.65 -12.45
C ASP A 37 -10.55 -9.05 -12.05
N PRO A 38 -11.12 -10.15 -12.59
CA PRO A 38 -10.75 -11.50 -12.20
C PRO A 38 -9.33 -11.86 -12.63
N THR A 39 -8.73 -11.09 -13.55
CA THR A 39 -7.32 -11.30 -13.95
C THR A 39 -6.36 -10.80 -12.87
N VAL A 40 -6.74 -9.76 -12.13
CA VAL A 40 -5.92 -9.16 -11.07
C VAL A 40 -6.09 -9.95 -9.77
N PHE A 41 -7.33 -10.30 -9.43
CA PHE A 41 -7.69 -10.97 -8.17
C PHE A 41 -8.07 -12.44 -8.41
N ASP A 42 -7.08 -13.26 -8.77
CA ASP A 42 -7.28 -14.71 -8.84
C ASP A 42 -7.20 -15.36 -7.45
N GLU A 43 -7.81 -16.54 -7.30
CA GLU A 43 -7.85 -17.29 -6.04
C GLU A 43 -6.44 -17.64 -5.52
N GLY A 44 -5.49 -17.92 -6.42
CA GLY A 44 -4.09 -18.18 -6.05
C GLY A 44 -3.42 -16.95 -5.44
N PHE A 45 -3.60 -15.79 -6.07
CA PHE A 45 -3.10 -14.52 -5.56
C PHE A 45 -3.74 -14.11 -4.24
N LEU A 46 -5.06 -14.28 -4.06
CA LEU A 46 -5.73 -13.99 -2.80
C LEU A 46 -5.19 -14.84 -1.64
N ARG A 47 -5.01 -16.15 -1.86
CA ARG A 47 -4.36 -17.03 -0.87
C ARG A 47 -2.92 -16.60 -0.56
N GLN A 48 -2.18 -16.10 -1.56
CA GLN A 48 -0.84 -15.57 -1.34
C GLN A 48 -0.86 -14.29 -0.50
N LEU A 49 -1.83 -13.40 -0.71
CA LEU A 49 -2.02 -12.20 0.11
C LEU A 49 -2.36 -12.53 1.56
N GLU A 50 -3.28 -13.48 1.79
CA GLU A 50 -3.62 -13.94 3.15
C GLU A 50 -2.40 -14.53 3.86
N ARG A 51 -1.62 -15.38 3.17
CA ARG A 51 -0.39 -15.93 3.73
C ARG A 51 0.62 -14.83 4.06
N LEU A 52 0.76 -13.83 3.20
CA LEU A 52 1.64 -12.69 3.43
C LEU A 52 1.19 -11.88 4.63
N LEU A 53 -0.12 -11.63 4.77
CA LEU A 53 -0.70 -10.95 5.92
C LEU A 53 -0.44 -11.71 7.22
N LEU A 54 -0.58 -13.03 7.23
CA LEU A 54 -0.28 -13.86 8.39
C LEU A 54 1.20 -13.80 8.79
N LEU A 55 2.11 -13.76 7.82
CA LEU A 55 3.55 -13.59 8.06
C LEU A 55 3.86 -12.21 8.65
N MET A 56 3.21 -11.16 8.14
CA MET A 56 3.37 -9.79 8.62
C MET A 56 2.75 -9.58 10.02
N ARG A 57 1.60 -10.20 10.29
CA ARG A 57 0.92 -10.18 11.60
C ARG A 57 1.53 -11.12 12.62
N SER A 58 2.50 -11.96 12.22
CA SER A 58 3.19 -12.83 13.17
C SER A 58 3.76 -11.94 14.27
N PRO A 59 3.32 -12.10 15.54
CA PRO A 59 3.78 -11.25 16.61
C PRO A 59 5.30 -11.33 16.62
N VAL A 60 5.95 -10.19 16.55
CA VAL A 60 7.37 -10.07 16.88
C VAL A 60 7.50 -10.60 18.30
N ARG A 61 7.78 -11.90 18.43
CA ARG A 61 8.14 -12.59 19.68
C ARG A 61 9.45 -11.99 20.15
N GLY A 62 9.38 -10.79 20.71
CA GLY A 62 10.56 -9.95 20.92
C GLY A 62 10.28 -8.50 21.28
N GLY A 63 9.01 -8.05 21.32
CA GLY A 63 8.65 -6.81 22.02
C GLY A 63 8.83 -7.00 23.53
N LEU A 64 10.08 -6.91 23.98
CA LEU A 64 10.47 -6.89 25.39
C LEU A 64 9.50 -6.03 26.20
N LYS A 65 8.99 -6.59 27.30
CA LYS A 65 8.46 -5.80 28.43
C LYS A 65 9.44 -4.64 28.69
N GLY A 66 9.11 -3.44 28.23
CA GLY A 66 9.90 -2.21 28.44
C GLY A 66 10.64 -1.60 27.24
N GLY A 67 10.47 -2.06 26.00
CA GLY A 67 11.21 -1.53 24.84
C GLY A 67 10.41 -0.55 23.97
N ARG A 68 10.61 0.76 24.17
CA ARG A 68 10.16 1.88 23.31
C ARG A 68 8.67 1.89 22.94
N ARG A 69 7.85 2.58 23.74
CA ARG A 69 6.69 3.30 23.17
C ARG A 69 7.20 4.22 22.06
N SER A 70 6.42 4.32 20.98
CA SER A 70 6.67 5.20 19.84
C SER A 70 7.26 6.54 20.29
N VAL A 71 8.36 6.96 19.66
CA VAL A 71 8.96 8.30 19.86
C VAL A 71 8.07 9.38 19.23
N LYS A 72 7.08 9.00 18.42
CA LYS A 72 6.04 9.92 17.97
C LYS A 72 5.07 10.13 19.13
N ARG A 73 5.11 11.32 19.71
CA ARG A 73 4.13 11.79 20.68
C ARG A 73 3.05 12.52 19.87
N GLY A 74 2.06 11.79 19.37
CA GLY A 74 0.88 12.40 18.77
C GLY A 74 0.07 13.21 19.79
N GLN A 75 -0.49 14.34 19.36
CA GLN A 75 -1.45 15.13 20.15
C GLN A 75 -2.84 14.54 19.94
N SER A 76 -3.14 13.39 20.54
CA SER A 76 -4.52 12.89 20.52
C SER A 76 -5.39 13.58 21.58
N VAL A 77 -6.68 13.66 21.29
CA VAL A 77 -7.70 14.27 22.16
C VAL A 77 -8.09 13.32 23.29
N GLU A 78 -7.96 12.01 23.08
CA GLU A 78 -8.45 11.00 24.03
C GLU A 78 -7.40 10.61 25.08
N PHE A 79 -7.80 10.70 26.35
CA PHE A 79 -6.99 10.28 27.50
C PHE A 79 -6.88 8.76 27.54
N ALA A 80 -5.65 8.25 27.64
CA ALA A 80 -5.37 6.82 27.77
C ALA A 80 -5.25 6.39 29.24
N ASP A 81 -4.25 6.90 29.95
CA ASP A 81 -3.91 6.51 31.33
C ASP A 81 -2.89 7.49 31.95
N TYR A 82 -2.51 7.27 33.21
CA TYR A 82 -1.41 7.94 33.89
C TYR A 82 -0.19 7.03 34.00
N ARG A 83 1.01 7.61 33.86
CA ARG A 83 2.27 6.93 34.17
C ARG A 83 3.10 7.77 35.14
N GLU A 84 3.78 7.12 36.07
CA GLU A 84 4.72 7.81 36.96
C GLU A 84 5.86 8.45 36.15
N TYR A 85 6.19 9.69 36.51
CA TYR A 85 7.22 10.48 35.85
C TYR A 85 8.60 9.80 35.93
N THR A 86 9.33 9.80 34.83
CA THR A 86 10.74 9.39 34.79
C THR A 86 11.60 10.55 34.27
N LEU A 87 12.85 10.64 34.74
CA LEU A 87 13.80 11.62 34.21
C LEU A 87 13.88 11.53 32.68
N GLY A 88 13.66 12.67 32.01
CA GLY A 88 13.61 12.77 30.54
C GLY A 88 12.20 12.93 29.96
N ASP A 89 11.17 12.79 30.79
CA ASP A 89 9.79 13.13 30.39
C ASP A 89 9.59 14.66 30.36
N ASP A 90 8.75 15.13 29.43
CA ASP A 90 8.40 16.54 29.29
C ASP A 90 7.46 16.98 30.43
N LEU A 91 7.90 17.96 31.22
CA LEU A 91 7.13 18.51 32.33
C LEU A 91 5.81 19.17 31.90
N ARG A 92 5.66 19.53 30.62
CA ARG A 92 4.40 20.04 30.07
C ARG A 92 3.29 18.99 30.05
N GLN A 93 3.64 17.71 30.08
CA GLN A 93 2.68 16.60 30.10
C GLN A 93 2.31 16.16 31.53
N LEU A 94 2.84 16.85 32.55
CA LEU A 94 2.56 16.55 33.94
C LEU A 94 1.14 17.01 34.32
N ASP A 95 0.43 16.16 35.06
CA ASP A 95 -0.85 16.52 35.65
C ASP A 95 -0.65 17.14 37.04
N TRP A 96 -0.67 18.48 37.09
CA TRP A 96 -0.53 19.23 38.34
C TRP A 96 -1.68 18.99 39.33
N ASN A 97 -2.88 18.64 38.87
CA ASN A 97 -4.00 18.34 39.75
C ASN A 97 -3.82 17.00 40.46
N VAL A 98 -3.27 16.00 39.75
CA VAL A 98 -2.93 14.71 40.36
C VAL A 98 -1.79 14.88 41.35
N TYR A 99 -0.77 15.68 41.01
CA TYR A 99 0.32 16.01 41.92
C TYR A 99 -0.20 16.66 43.21
N ALA A 100 -1.11 17.63 43.12
CA ALA A 100 -1.67 18.31 44.30
C ALA A 100 -2.46 17.38 45.25
N ARG A 101 -2.93 16.21 44.78
CA ARG A 101 -3.72 15.26 45.56
C ARG A 101 -2.92 14.08 46.09
N LEU A 102 -1.95 13.60 45.31
CA LEU A 102 -1.21 12.37 45.59
C LEU A 102 0.26 12.62 45.93
N GLU A 103 0.73 13.86 45.81
CA GLU A 103 2.14 14.27 46.00
C GLU A 103 3.13 13.45 45.16
N LYS A 104 2.66 12.91 44.03
CA LYS A 104 3.42 12.08 43.10
C LYS A 104 3.30 12.64 41.70
N LEU A 105 4.42 12.60 40.97
CA LEU A 105 4.50 13.12 39.61
C LEU A 105 3.96 12.10 38.63
N PHE A 106 2.87 12.45 37.95
CA PHE A 106 2.27 11.63 36.90
C PHE A 106 2.23 12.38 35.57
N VAL A 107 2.58 11.66 34.50
CA VAL A 107 2.51 12.12 33.11
C VAL A 107 1.23 11.57 32.49
N LYS A 108 0.45 12.45 31.86
CA LYS A 108 -0.78 12.10 31.17
C LYS A 108 -0.46 11.42 29.84
N LEU A 109 -1.01 10.22 29.63
CA LEU A 109 -0.90 9.48 28.38
C LEU A 109 -2.15 9.73 27.53
N PHE A 110 -1.95 9.88 26.24
CA PHE A 110 -3.01 10.03 25.24
C PHE A 110 -2.94 8.87 24.26
N VAL A 111 -4.09 8.45 23.73
CA VAL A 111 -4.17 7.37 22.72
C VAL A 111 -3.81 7.97 21.38
N GLU A 112 -2.63 7.70 20.81
CA GLU A 112 -2.29 8.22 19.48
C GLU A 112 -3.21 7.62 18.41
N GLU A 113 -4.03 8.47 17.77
CA GLU A 113 -4.74 8.13 16.54
C GLU A 113 -3.80 8.40 15.36
N GLU A 114 -3.42 7.35 14.62
CA GLU A 114 -2.64 7.48 13.38
C GLU A 114 -3.55 7.19 12.20
N ASP A 115 -3.94 8.24 11.47
CA ASP A 115 -4.66 8.11 10.21
C ASP A 115 -3.69 7.67 9.09
N VAL A 116 -3.79 6.41 8.68
CA VAL A 116 -2.97 5.87 7.59
C VAL A 116 -3.63 6.19 6.24
N THR A 117 -3.02 7.09 5.48
CA THR A 117 -3.43 7.39 4.09
C THR A 117 -2.45 6.76 3.09
N ILE A 118 -2.94 5.90 2.21
CA ILE A 118 -2.13 5.23 1.19
C ILE A 118 -2.61 5.65 -0.20
N THR A 119 -1.71 6.24 -0.98
CA THR A 119 -1.98 6.64 -2.37
C THR A 119 -1.08 5.84 -3.30
N LEU A 120 -1.68 5.02 -4.17
CA LEU A 120 -0.97 4.18 -5.13
C LEU A 120 -1.19 4.72 -6.55
N LEU A 121 -0.10 5.09 -7.23
CA LEU A 121 -0.13 5.58 -8.60
C LEU A 121 0.54 4.53 -9.50
N ILE A 122 -0.18 4.06 -10.51
CA ILE A 122 0.29 3.04 -11.45
C ILE A 122 0.37 3.67 -12.84
N ASP A 123 1.50 3.47 -13.53
CA ASP A 123 1.60 3.83 -14.95
C ASP A 123 0.70 2.91 -15.78
N ALA A 124 -0.13 3.50 -16.64
CA ALA A 124 -1.02 2.81 -17.58
C ALA A 124 -0.66 3.15 -19.04
N SER A 125 0.56 3.62 -19.29
CA SER A 125 1.08 3.86 -20.64
C SER A 125 1.12 2.58 -21.49
N THR A 126 1.18 2.74 -22.81
CA THR A 126 1.24 1.61 -23.77
C THR A 126 2.45 0.70 -23.54
N SER A 127 3.54 1.22 -22.96
CA SER A 127 4.71 0.43 -22.61
C SER A 127 4.42 -0.69 -21.60
N MET A 128 3.38 -0.52 -20.78
CA MET A 128 2.96 -1.47 -19.75
C MET A 128 2.19 -2.67 -20.32
N ALA A 129 1.77 -2.62 -21.59
CA ALA A 129 1.17 -3.75 -22.31
C ALA A 129 2.21 -4.75 -22.85
N SER A 130 3.50 -4.50 -22.63
CA SER A 130 4.57 -5.41 -23.07
C SER A 130 4.75 -6.61 -22.13
N GLY A 131 5.12 -7.76 -22.70
CA GLY A 131 5.42 -9.00 -21.98
C GLY A 131 4.24 -9.95 -21.80
N HIS A 132 4.55 -11.21 -21.47
CA HIS A 132 3.57 -12.25 -21.10
C HIS A 132 3.97 -12.89 -19.77
N PRO A 133 3.25 -12.64 -18.67
CA PRO A 133 2.11 -11.73 -18.54
C PRO A 133 2.50 -10.25 -18.71
N GLN A 134 1.51 -9.39 -19.02
CA GLN A 134 1.72 -7.95 -19.20
C GLN A 134 2.25 -7.30 -17.92
N LYS A 135 3.18 -6.35 -18.06
CA LYS A 135 3.73 -5.58 -16.91
C LYS A 135 2.65 -4.86 -16.11
N LEU A 136 1.60 -4.36 -16.78
CA LEU A 136 0.48 -3.71 -16.12
C LEU A 136 -0.22 -4.62 -15.10
N LEU A 137 -0.38 -5.91 -15.44
CA LEU A 137 -1.01 -6.87 -14.54
C LEU A 137 -0.18 -7.06 -13.26
N PHE A 138 1.14 -7.17 -13.42
CA PHE A 138 2.04 -7.27 -12.27
C PHE A 138 1.99 -5.99 -11.40
N ALA A 139 2.00 -4.81 -12.02
CA ALA A 139 1.93 -3.55 -11.30
C ALA A 139 0.60 -3.40 -10.52
N LYS A 140 -0.53 -3.79 -11.12
CA LYS A 140 -1.84 -3.84 -10.44
C LYS A 140 -1.83 -4.79 -9.23
N ARG A 141 -1.27 -6.00 -9.39
CA ARG A 141 -1.16 -6.97 -8.28
C ARG A 141 -0.24 -6.48 -7.18
N ALA A 142 0.90 -5.86 -7.51
CA ALA A 142 1.80 -5.29 -6.52
C ALA A 142 1.14 -4.14 -5.74
N ALA A 143 0.45 -3.25 -6.43
CA ALA A 143 -0.32 -2.18 -5.79
C ALA A 143 -1.42 -2.74 -4.88
N ALA A 144 -2.18 -3.73 -5.35
CA ALA A 144 -3.19 -4.40 -4.54
C ALA A 144 -2.60 -5.04 -3.28
N ALA A 145 -1.43 -5.70 -3.39
CA ALA A 145 -0.73 -6.29 -2.25
C ALA A 145 -0.29 -5.24 -1.23
N LEU A 146 0.32 -4.14 -1.69
CA LEU A 146 0.75 -3.05 -0.82
C LEU A 146 -0.43 -2.36 -0.14
N GLY A 147 -1.51 -2.11 -0.87
CA GLY A 147 -2.74 -1.56 -0.31
C GLY A 147 -3.38 -2.50 0.71
N TYR A 148 -3.43 -3.79 0.42
CA TYR A 148 -3.97 -4.81 1.33
C TYR A 148 -3.17 -4.89 2.64
N ILE A 149 -1.84 -4.90 2.57
CA ILE A 149 -0.99 -4.95 3.77
C ILE A 149 -1.01 -3.63 4.53
N GLY A 150 -1.03 -2.50 3.83
CA GLY A 150 -0.97 -1.19 4.47
C GLY A 150 -2.28 -0.77 5.14
N LEU A 151 -3.41 -1.36 4.77
CA LEU A 151 -4.73 -1.10 5.38
C LEU A 151 -5.17 -2.18 6.38
N ALA A 152 -4.45 -3.29 6.49
CA ALA A 152 -4.83 -4.43 7.34
C ALA A 152 -4.15 -4.41 8.72
#